data_AF-E9GNY8-F1
#
_entry.id   AF-E9GNY8-F1
#
_cell.length_a   1.000
_cell.length_b   1.000
_cell.length_c   1.000
_cell.angle_alpha   90.00
_cell.angle_beta   90.00
_cell.angle_gamma   90.00
#
_symmetry.space_group_name_H-M   'P 1'
#
loop_
_entity.id
_entity.type
_entity.pdbx_description
1 polymer ?
#
loop_
_entity_poly.entity_id
_entity_poly.type
_entity_poly.pdbx_seq_one_letter_code
_entity_poly.pdbx_strand_id
1 'polypeptide(L)'
;MADPGGAELYQDEFLCCSICFHKYDLQLMRPKVLPCSHTFCFTCLKALHSGNTLKCPVCRREAVEITDVLTLPNNKYVQYIVHLSEKLRDAQAQIKRNNMPVLHTYSIGCVIEVLSDPAPKNLRVLDWGHLVSGCAFFSGMLLLQNPDIVFVKDIDGDLLHLLKKAFPKFKCITSEKLRVVVILNETVSYDSHFTISLPEDEGYRNDFILEVNAHCGPMKFKLLHTELNAGAGQERHGNHLKAIFRRVRHTDNNVNVILGIGGYVSNKKLMDAGGLPKCLQCMWEACGKPQKCKLKFSSDVARLTIESLNEDKFTADLTRLDYVYGSDRFFLSPSALEAFIGPKSFRLLSLHKHSVYIVDLIINHQDT
;
A
#
# COMPACT_ATOMS: atom_id res chain seq x y z
N MET A 1 -8.32 -6.78 -39.21
CA MET A 1 -7.41 -6.08 -38.28
C MET A 1 -8.30 -5.27 -37.34
N ALA A 2 -8.52 -5.77 -36.13
CA ALA A 2 -9.32 -5.11 -35.10
C ALA A 2 -8.38 -4.80 -33.93
N ASP A 3 -8.38 -3.54 -33.54
CA ASP A 3 -7.67 -2.99 -32.39
C ASP A 3 -8.23 -3.58 -31.07
N PRO A 4 -7.41 -4.14 -30.17
CA PRO A 4 -7.87 -4.63 -28.87
C PRO A 4 -7.88 -3.52 -27.77
N GLY A 5 -7.90 -2.23 -28.14
CA GLY A 5 -7.98 -1.07 -27.24
C GLY A 5 -9.35 -0.78 -26.58
N GLY A 6 -10.24 -1.77 -26.44
CA GLY A 6 -11.64 -1.57 -26.06
C GLY A 6 -11.97 -1.35 -24.57
N ALA A 7 -11.03 -0.89 -23.74
CA ALA A 7 -11.27 -0.66 -22.30
C ALA A 7 -10.94 0.77 -21.82
N GLU A 8 -10.93 1.76 -22.72
CA GLU A 8 -10.58 3.16 -22.37
C GLU A 8 -11.75 4.10 -22.01
N LEU A 9 -13.04 3.70 -22.04
CA LEU A 9 -14.10 4.72 -22.16
C LEU A 9 -15.33 4.67 -21.22
N TYR A 10 -15.24 4.17 -19.98
CA TYR A 10 -16.40 4.25 -19.04
C TYR A 10 -16.20 5.09 -17.76
N GLN A 11 -15.03 5.68 -17.52
CA GLN A 11 -14.77 6.47 -16.29
C GLN A 11 -14.60 7.98 -16.50
N ASP A 12 -14.39 8.46 -17.73
CA ASP A 12 -14.14 9.88 -18.00
C ASP A 12 -15.41 10.75 -17.99
N GLU A 13 -16.61 10.18 -18.17
CA GLU A 13 -17.86 10.94 -18.25
C GLU A 13 -18.21 11.70 -16.96
N PHE A 14 -17.90 11.12 -15.79
CA PHE A 14 -18.13 11.75 -14.48
C PHE A 14 -17.11 12.85 -14.14
N LEU A 15 -16.05 13.00 -14.96
CA LEU A 15 -15.01 14.03 -14.80
C LEU A 15 -15.15 15.18 -15.78
N CYS A 16 -16.23 15.21 -16.56
CA CYS A 16 -16.53 16.28 -17.51
C CYS A 16 -17.72 17.11 -17.05
N CYS A 17 -17.68 18.40 -17.35
CA CYS A 17 -18.83 19.27 -17.16
C CYS A 17 -19.94 18.89 -18.14
N SER A 18 -21.16 18.66 -17.66
CA SER A 18 -22.29 18.27 -18.52
C SER A 18 -22.83 19.40 -19.43
N ILE A 19 -22.26 20.60 -19.37
CA ILE A 19 -22.64 21.75 -20.22
C ILE A 19 -21.68 21.88 -21.39
N CYS A 20 -20.37 21.96 -21.10
CA CYS A 20 -19.34 22.19 -22.11
C CYS A 20 -18.53 20.94 -22.47
N PHE A 21 -18.76 19.82 -21.79
CA PHE A 21 -18.10 18.52 -21.98
C PHE A 21 -16.57 18.52 -21.78
N HIS A 22 -16.00 19.63 -21.30
CA HIS A 22 -14.60 19.70 -20.91
C HIS A 22 -14.36 19.06 -19.54
N LYS A 23 -13.16 18.47 -19.37
CA LYS A 23 -12.70 17.90 -18.10
C LYS A 23 -12.61 18.98 -17.02
N TYR A 24 -12.96 18.60 -15.80
CA TYR A 24 -12.75 19.42 -14.62
C TYR A 24 -11.25 19.55 -14.30
N ASP A 25 -10.87 20.69 -13.75
CA ASP A 25 -9.51 20.98 -13.28
C ASP A 25 -9.56 21.71 -11.91
N LEU A 26 -8.39 22.01 -11.34
CA LEU A 26 -8.29 22.72 -10.06
C LEU A 26 -8.24 24.27 -10.20
N GLN A 27 -8.34 24.79 -11.43
CA GLN A 27 -8.18 26.20 -11.78
C GLN A 27 -9.45 26.82 -12.37
N LEU A 28 -9.62 26.75 -13.70
CA LEU A 28 -10.70 27.44 -14.42
C LEU A 28 -11.94 26.55 -14.53
N MET A 29 -11.75 25.25 -14.65
CA MET A 29 -12.81 24.25 -14.77
C MET A 29 -13.12 23.60 -13.42
N ARG A 30 -13.06 24.36 -12.32
CA ARG A 30 -13.39 23.85 -10.98
C ARG A 30 -14.82 23.33 -10.91
N PRO A 31 -15.06 22.12 -10.39
CA PRO A 31 -16.41 21.57 -10.25
C PRO A 31 -17.11 22.27 -9.07
N LYS A 32 -18.10 23.11 -9.35
CA LYS A 32 -18.93 23.83 -8.38
C LYS A 32 -20.24 23.12 -8.14
N VAL A 33 -20.66 23.02 -6.88
CA VAL A 33 -21.92 22.35 -6.47
C VAL A 33 -22.99 23.40 -6.24
N LEU A 34 -24.12 23.27 -6.92
CA LEU A 34 -25.32 24.07 -6.63
C LEU A 34 -26.05 23.53 -5.39
N PRO A 35 -26.93 24.33 -4.73
CA PRO A 35 -27.74 23.87 -3.59
C PRO A 35 -28.59 22.61 -3.87
N CYS A 36 -28.91 22.35 -5.14
CA CYS A 36 -29.60 21.14 -5.57
C CYS A 36 -28.69 19.91 -5.75
N SER A 37 -27.42 20.01 -5.37
CA SER A 37 -26.35 19.00 -5.45
C SER A 37 -25.83 18.65 -6.85
N HIS A 38 -26.35 19.26 -7.92
CA HIS A 38 -25.75 19.12 -9.25
C HIS A 38 -24.44 19.91 -9.38
N THR A 39 -23.49 19.35 -10.13
CA THR A 39 -22.13 19.86 -10.28
C THR A 39 -21.85 20.33 -11.70
N PHE A 40 -21.27 21.51 -11.86
CA PHE A 40 -20.89 22.10 -13.16
C PHE A 40 -19.57 22.85 -13.03
N CYS A 41 -18.88 23.12 -14.14
CA CYS A 41 -17.62 23.87 -14.05
C CYS A 41 -17.90 25.35 -13.73
N PHE A 42 -16.96 25.98 -13.03
CA PHE A 42 -17.01 27.39 -12.67
C PHE A 42 -17.28 28.28 -13.89
N THR A 43 -16.57 28.08 -15.00
CA THR A 43 -16.74 28.87 -16.22
C THR A 43 -18.16 28.82 -16.78
N CYS A 44 -18.79 27.63 -16.82
CA CYS A 44 -20.16 27.50 -17.31
C CYS A 44 -21.18 28.13 -16.36
N LEU A 45 -21.01 27.96 -15.04
CA LEU A 45 -21.91 28.62 -14.09
C LEU A 45 -21.77 30.13 -14.14
N LYS A 46 -20.55 30.66 -14.32
CA LYS A 46 -20.31 32.09 -14.47
C LYS A 46 -20.98 32.66 -15.72
N ALA A 47 -21.00 31.90 -16.81
CA ALA A 47 -21.70 32.29 -18.04
C ALA A 47 -23.24 32.23 -17.90
N LEU A 48 -23.76 31.31 -17.07
CA LEU A 48 -25.20 31.18 -16.80
C LEU A 48 -25.71 32.13 -15.72
N HIS A 49 -24.83 32.67 -14.88
CA HIS A 49 -25.19 33.60 -13.82
C HIS A 49 -25.51 34.96 -14.42
N SER A 50 -26.79 35.36 -14.34
CA SER A 50 -27.27 36.66 -14.80
C SER A 50 -27.98 37.38 -13.65
N GLY A 51 -27.44 38.51 -13.21
CA GLY A 51 -27.92 39.21 -12.02
C GLY A 51 -27.72 38.38 -10.75
N ASN A 52 -28.81 38.13 -10.01
CA ASN A 52 -28.84 37.27 -8.80
C ASN A 52 -29.50 35.91 -9.06
N THR A 53 -29.65 35.51 -10.34
CA THR A 53 -30.40 34.29 -10.70
C THR A 53 -29.48 33.26 -11.35
N LEU A 54 -29.52 32.04 -10.83
CA LEU A 54 -28.82 30.88 -11.37
C LEU A 54 -29.75 29.67 -11.31
N LYS A 55 -30.17 29.15 -12.46
CA LYS A 55 -31.02 27.95 -12.54
C LYS A 55 -30.18 26.75 -12.93
N CYS A 56 -30.37 25.64 -12.22
CA CYS A 56 -29.69 24.39 -12.54
C CYS A 56 -30.10 23.88 -13.95
N PRO A 57 -29.16 23.65 -14.87
CA PRO A 57 -29.48 23.11 -16.20
C PRO A 57 -30.14 21.72 -16.18
N VAL A 58 -29.93 20.94 -15.12
CA VAL A 58 -30.46 19.57 -15.00
C VAL A 58 -31.86 19.57 -14.38
N CYS A 59 -32.01 20.11 -13.17
CA CYS A 59 -33.29 20.02 -12.43
C CYS A 59 -34.11 21.30 -12.42
N ARG A 60 -33.63 22.37 -13.07
CA ARG A 60 -34.28 23.69 -13.19
C ARG A 60 -34.57 24.42 -11.87
N ARG A 61 -34.15 23.86 -10.73
CA ARG A 61 -34.23 24.54 -9.43
C ARG A 61 -33.36 25.79 -9.45
N GLU A 62 -33.91 26.87 -8.93
CA GLU A 62 -33.21 28.13 -8.75
C GLU A 62 -32.31 28.06 -7.53
N ALA A 63 -31.08 28.48 -7.70
CA ALA A 63 -30.11 28.56 -6.63
C ALA A 63 -30.21 29.97 -6.02
N VAL A 64 -30.98 30.05 -4.93
CA VAL A 64 -31.30 31.30 -4.24
C VAL A 64 -30.08 31.80 -3.45
N GLU A 65 -29.96 33.12 -3.28
CA GLU A 65 -28.94 33.78 -2.46
C GLU A 65 -27.49 33.64 -2.96
N ILE A 66 -27.29 33.37 -4.25
CA ILE A 66 -25.95 33.39 -4.86
C ILE A 66 -25.62 34.82 -5.30
N THR A 67 -24.68 35.45 -4.60
CA THR A 67 -24.12 36.76 -4.99
C THR A 67 -23.02 36.64 -6.04
N ASP A 68 -22.23 35.57 -5.98
CA ASP A 68 -21.18 35.26 -6.94
C ASP A 68 -20.98 33.73 -7.01
N VAL A 69 -20.81 33.19 -8.22
CA VAL A 69 -20.47 31.78 -8.46
C VAL A 69 -19.17 31.36 -7.74
N LEU A 70 -18.26 32.29 -7.45
CA LEU A 70 -17.06 32.01 -6.67
C LEU A 70 -17.36 31.48 -5.26
N THR A 71 -18.45 31.93 -4.63
CA THR A 71 -18.83 31.55 -3.26
C THR A 71 -19.40 30.13 -3.16
N LEU A 72 -19.81 29.55 -4.28
CA LEU A 72 -20.29 28.17 -4.31
C LEU A 72 -19.21 27.18 -3.87
N PRO A 73 -19.57 26.15 -3.10
CA PRO A 73 -18.63 25.12 -2.70
C PRO A 73 -18.15 24.33 -3.91
N ASN A 74 -16.88 23.92 -3.88
CA ASN A 74 -16.38 22.95 -4.86
C ASN A 74 -16.87 21.55 -4.50
N ASN A 75 -17.09 20.71 -5.51
CA ASN A 75 -17.32 19.28 -5.31
C ASN A 75 -16.00 18.63 -4.91
N LYS A 76 -15.79 18.47 -3.60
CA LYS A 76 -14.55 17.90 -3.06
C LYS A 76 -14.27 16.49 -3.57
N TYR A 77 -15.30 15.69 -3.86
CA TYR A 77 -15.14 14.34 -4.41
C TYR A 77 -14.60 14.38 -5.85
N VAL A 78 -15.18 15.23 -6.71
CA VAL A 78 -14.70 15.38 -8.09
C VAL A 78 -13.31 16.02 -8.13
N GLN A 79 -13.04 17.07 -7.34
CA GLN A 79 -11.70 17.67 -7.24
C GLN A 79 -10.66 16.65 -6.79
N TYR A 80 -11.04 15.81 -5.82
CA TYR A 80 -10.21 14.74 -5.35
C TYR A 80 -9.88 13.77 -6.49
N ILE A 81 -10.88 13.23 -7.22
CA ILE A 81 -10.63 12.33 -8.37
C ILE A 81 -9.81 13.00 -9.49
N VAL A 82 -10.07 14.28 -9.79
CA VAL A 82 -9.26 15.05 -10.78
C VAL A 82 -7.79 15.05 -10.37
N HIS A 83 -7.50 15.43 -9.12
CA HIS A 83 -6.15 15.43 -8.56
C HIS A 83 -5.50 14.04 -8.60
N LEU A 84 -6.27 12.97 -8.34
CA LEU A 84 -5.78 11.60 -8.48
C LEU A 84 -5.44 11.25 -9.91
N SER A 85 -6.30 11.63 -10.85
CA SER A 85 -6.13 11.34 -12.26
C SER A 85 -4.87 12.03 -12.79
N GLU A 86 -4.56 13.24 -12.31
CA GLU A 86 -3.31 13.96 -12.60
C GLU A 86 -2.10 13.21 -12.04
N LYS A 87 -2.11 12.87 -10.75
CA LYS A 87 -1.03 12.08 -10.12
C LYS A 87 -0.79 10.73 -10.80
N LEU A 88 -1.86 10.06 -11.21
CA LEU A 88 -1.81 8.81 -11.96
C LEU A 88 -1.16 9.00 -13.33
N ARG A 89 -1.54 10.04 -14.07
CA ARG A 89 -0.92 10.38 -15.37
C ARG A 89 0.55 10.71 -15.21
N ASP A 90 0.91 11.47 -14.19
CA ASP A 90 2.31 11.81 -13.90
C ASP A 90 3.13 10.57 -13.55
N ALA A 91 2.57 9.70 -12.70
CA ALA A 91 3.21 8.43 -12.34
C ALA A 91 3.36 7.51 -13.57
N GLN A 92 2.33 7.42 -14.43
CA GLN A 92 2.41 6.68 -15.69
C GLN A 92 3.45 7.27 -16.64
N ALA A 93 3.54 8.60 -16.74
CA ALA A 93 4.54 9.28 -17.56
C ALA A 93 5.96 9.01 -17.05
N GLN A 94 6.16 9.00 -15.73
CA GLN A 94 7.45 8.68 -15.10
C GLN A 94 7.83 7.21 -15.32
N ILE A 95 6.89 6.29 -15.17
CA ILE A 95 7.07 4.85 -15.49
C ILE A 95 7.47 4.66 -16.96
N LYS A 96 6.78 5.33 -17.89
CA LYS A 96 7.13 5.31 -19.32
C LYS A 96 8.53 5.88 -19.59
N ARG A 97 8.88 7.03 -19.01
CA ARG A 97 10.23 7.63 -19.14
C ARG A 97 11.33 6.69 -18.63
N ASN A 98 11.03 5.89 -17.62
CA ASN A 98 11.96 4.96 -17.00
C ASN A 98 12.02 3.59 -17.71
N ASN A 99 11.42 3.43 -18.90
CA ASN A 99 11.32 2.18 -19.66
C ASN A 99 10.77 1.00 -18.84
N MET A 100 9.83 1.29 -17.95
CA MET A 100 9.18 0.30 -17.12
C MET A 100 7.87 -0.22 -17.74
N PRO A 101 7.43 -1.46 -17.41
CA PRO A 101 6.12 -1.97 -17.82
C PRO A 101 4.99 -1.01 -17.38
N VAL A 102 3.99 -0.79 -18.23
CA VAL A 102 2.85 0.12 -17.97
C VAL A 102 1.85 -0.53 -17.02
N LEU A 103 1.19 0.26 -16.15
CA LEU A 103 0.11 -0.25 -15.28
C LEU A 103 -1.08 -0.66 -16.14
N HIS A 104 -1.54 -1.91 -16.02
CA HIS A 104 -2.84 -2.30 -16.60
C HIS A 104 -4.00 -1.67 -15.80
N THR A 105 -4.98 -1.16 -16.54
CA THR A 105 -6.14 -0.35 -16.10
C THR A 105 -7.04 -1.00 -15.05
N TYR A 106 -7.04 -2.33 -14.93
CA TYR A 106 -7.76 -3.08 -13.89
C TYR A 106 -7.36 -2.69 -12.44
N SER A 107 -6.28 -1.93 -12.26
CA SER A 107 -5.77 -1.49 -10.95
C SER A 107 -6.26 -0.09 -10.51
N ILE A 108 -6.97 0.66 -11.37
CA ILE A 108 -7.30 2.07 -11.12
C ILE A 108 -8.21 2.26 -9.90
N GLY A 109 -9.20 1.38 -9.68
CA GLY A 109 -10.09 1.46 -8.51
C GLY A 109 -9.34 1.36 -7.18
N CYS A 110 -8.38 0.44 -7.06
CA CYS A 110 -7.54 0.31 -5.86
C CYS A 110 -6.57 1.48 -5.72
N VAL A 111 -6.06 2.02 -6.82
CA VAL A 111 -5.21 3.23 -6.78
C VAL A 111 -6.00 4.47 -6.35
N ILE A 112 -7.30 4.54 -6.63
CA ILE A 112 -8.17 5.63 -6.16
C ILE A 112 -8.37 5.59 -4.63
N GLU A 113 -8.51 4.40 -4.02
CA GLU A 113 -8.54 4.24 -2.55
C GLU A 113 -7.18 4.57 -1.90
N VAL A 114 -6.08 4.21 -2.57
CA VAL A 114 -4.70 4.46 -2.13
C VAL A 114 -4.40 5.97 -2.03
N LEU A 115 -4.92 6.74 -2.98
CA LEU A 115 -4.61 8.15 -3.09
C LEU A 115 -5.49 9.05 -2.21
N SER A 116 -6.46 8.48 -1.47
CA SER A 116 -7.44 9.28 -0.68
C SER A 116 -6.92 9.81 0.61
N ASP A 117 -5.73 9.34 0.96
CA ASP A 117 -5.10 9.64 2.21
C ASP A 117 -4.12 10.79 2.00
N PRO A 118 -4.42 12.01 2.49
CA PRO A 118 -3.44 13.08 2.49
C PRO A 118 -2.24 12.60 3.32
N ALA A 119 -1.06 12.51 2.70
CA ALA A 119 0.18 12.08 3.36
C ALA A 119 0.39 12.89 4.65
N PRO A 120 0.22 12.30 5.85
CA PRO A 120 0.54 12.99 7.08
C PRO A 120 2.05 12.94 7.30
N LYS A 121 2.59 13.74 8.22
CA LYS A 121 3.98 13.67 8.73
C LYS A 121 4.31 12.35 9.49
N ASN A 122 3.71 11.22 9.11
CA ASN A 122 3.94 9.92 9.74
C ASN A 122 5.06 9.17 8.99
N LEU A 123 5.75 8.27 9.68
CA LEU A 123 6.62 7.28 9.04
C LEU A 123 5.74 6.19 8.39
N ARG A 124 5.82 6.02 7.08
CA ARG A 124 5.02 5.06 6.31
C ARG A 124 5.83 3.83 5.95
N VAL A 125 5.29 2.67 6.30
CA VAL A 125 5.92 1.37 6.05
C VAL A 125 5.01 0.48 5.22
N LEU A 126 5.55 -0.08 4.15
CA LEU A 126 4.86 -1.06 3.31
C LEU A 126 5.45 -2.45 3.56
N ASP A 127 4.59 -3.43 3.76
CA ASP A 127 4.98 -4.85 3.71
C ASP A 127 4.30 -5.50 2.51
N TRP A 128 5.11 -5.73 1.48
CA TRP A 128 4.68 -6.30 0.20
C TRP A 128 4.86 -7.83 0.24
N GLY A 129 3.84 -8.53 -0.25
CA GLY A 129 3.86 -9.99 -0.43
C GLY A 129 4.82 -10.44 -1.54
N HIS A 130 4.58 -11.61 -2.11
CA HIS A 130 5.32 -12.09 -3.28
C HIS A 130 5.07 -11.18 -4.49
N LEU A 131 6.14 -10.75 -5.16
CA LEU A 131 6.06 -9.92 -6.35
C LEU A 131 5.92 -10.80 -7.62
N VAL A 132 4.77 -11.47 -7.78
CA VAL A 132 4.50 -12.33 -8.93
C VAL A 132 4.07 -11.48 -10.12
N SER A 133 5.03 -10.96 -10.90
CA SER A 133 4.82 -10.15 -12.12
C SER A 133 4.06 -8.82 -11.92
N GLY A 134 4.74 -7.69 -12.14
CA GLY A 134 4.08 -6.38 -12.18
C GLY A 134 4.92 -5.23 -11.60
N CYS A 135 6.00 -4.85 -12.28
CA CYS A 135 6.79 -3.67 -11.94
C CYS A 135 5.91 -2.42 -11.86
N ALA A 136 4.95 -2.28 -12.77
CA ALA A 136 4.12 -1.11 -12.89
C ALA A 136 3.32 -0.76 -11.62
N PHE A 137 2.65 -1.75 -11.02
CA PHE A 137 1.82 -1.51 -9.84
C PHE A 137 2.68 -1.23 -8.61
N PHE A 138 3.73 -2.03 -8.39
CA PHE A 138 4.68 -1.81 -7.32
C PHE A 138 5.33 -0.41 -7.40
N SER A 139 5.81 -0.02 -8.57
CA SER A 139 6.39 1.30 -8.81
C SER A 139 5.40 2.45 -8.74
N GLY A 140 4.15 2.22 -9.17
CA GLY A 140 3.05 3.13 -8.92
C GLY A 140 2.84 3.34 -7.42
N MET A 141 2.88 2.29 -6.61
CA MET A 141 2.78 2.40 -5.16
C MET A 141 3.97 3.14 -4.54
N LEU A 142 5.20 2.88 -4.99
CA LEU A 142 6.37 3.65 -4.54
C LEU A 142 6.22 5.15 -4.83
N LEU A 143 5.71 5.52 -6.01
CA LEU A 143 5.47 6.92 -6.39
C LEU A 143 4.35 7.56 -5.58
N LEU A 144 3.21 6.89 -5.52
CA LEU A 144 1.97 7.46 -5.01
C LEU A 144 1.90 7.45 -3.50
N GLN A 145 2.46 6.41 -2.86
CA GLN A 145 2.51 6.32 -1.40
C GLN A 145 3.77 6.97 -0.82
N ASN A 146 4.83 7.14 -1.62
CA ASN A 146 6.14 7.63 -1.20
C ASN A 146 6.55 7.09 0.18
N PRO A 147 6.56 5.76 0.36
CA PRO A 147 6.80 5.15 1.66
C PRO A 147 8.22 5.41 2.14
N ASP A 148 8.45 5.38 3.45
CA ASP A 148 9.78 5.55 4.04
C ASP A 148 10.56 4.22 4.05
N ILE A 149 9.85 3.13 4.33
CA ILE A 149 10.40 1.77 4.42
C ILE A 149 9.48 0.82 3.66
N VAL A 150 10.06 -0.10 2.88
CA VAL A 150 9.32 -1.15 2.16
C VAL A 150 9.99 -2.49 2.37
N PHE A 151 9.23 -3.49 2.80
CA PHE A 151 9.61 -4.90 2.81
C PHE A 151 9.04 -5.56 1.55
N VAL A 152 9.85 -6.32 0.82
CA VAL A 152 9.45 -6.99 -0.43
C VAL A 152 9.97 -8.42 -0.45
N LYS A 153 9.08 -9.36 -0.74
CA LYS A 153 9.38 -10.80 -0.82
C LYS A 153 9.44 -11.27 -2.27
N ASP A 154 10.37 -12.17 -2.54
CA ASP A 154 10.61 -12.84 -3.82
C ASP A 154 10.59 -11.89 -5.02
N ILE A 155 11.60 -11.02 -5.07
CA ILE A 155 11.83 -10.12 -6.19
C ILE A 155 12.82 -10.73 -7.20
N ASP A 156 12.46 -10.68 -8.47
CA ASP A 156 13.36 -11.05 -9.56
C ASP A 156 14.55 -10.06 -9.67
N GLY A 157 15.74 -10.55 -10.01
CA GLY A 157 16.94 -9.73 -10.20
C GLY A 157 16.79 -8.66 -11.29
N ASP A 158 16.13 -8.97 -12.40
CA ASP A 158 15.88 -8.01 -13.49
C ASP A 158 14.93 -6.91 -13.01
N LEU A 159 13.91 -7.28 -12.25
CA LEU A 159 12.96 -6.36 -11.66
C LEU A 159 13.63 -5.43 -10.65
N LEU A 160 14.50 -5.98 -9.81
CA LEU A 160 15.29 -5.19 -8.88
C LEU A 160 16.22 -4.20 -9.60
N HIS A 161 16.87 -4.63 -10.69
CA HIS A 161 17.72 -3.75 -11.49
C HIS A 161 16.93 -2.57 -12.07
N LEU A 162 15.74 -2.85 -12.63
CA LEU A 162 14.83 -1.83 -13.15
C LEU A 162 14.37 -0.85 -12.06
N LEU A 163 14.05 -1.36 -10.87
CA LEU A 163 13.63 -0.51 -9.74
C LEU A 163 14.76 0.43 -9.30
N LYS A 164 15.99 -0.08 -9.14
CA LYS A 164 17.15 0.75 -8.79
C LYS A 164 17.39 1.86 -9.82
N LYS A 165 17.16 1.58 -11.10
CA LYS A 165 17.29 2.58 -12.19
C LYS A 165 16.16 3.61 -12.18
N ALA A 166 14.91 3.16 -12.03
CA ALA A 166 13.73 4.01 -12.08
C ALA A 166 13.55 4.88 -10.82
N PHE A 167 14.08 4.40 -9.68
CA PHE A 167 13.90 4.98 -8.36
C PHE A 167 15.24 5.21 -7.65
N PRO A 168 16.13 6.06 -8.19
CA PRO A 168 17.49 6.21 -7.67
C PRO A 168 17.55 6.75 -6.23
N LYS A 169 16.49 7.45 -5.77
CA LYS A 169 16.35 7.91 -4.39
C LYS A 169 16.07 6.80 -3.37
N PHE A 170 15.59 5.65 -3.85
CA PHE A 170 15.29 4.51 -3.00
C PHE A 170 16.48 3.56 -2.95
N LYS A 171 17.00 3.33 -1.75
CA LYS A 171 18.09 2.37 -1.51
C LYS A 171 17.52 0.97 -1.32
N CYS A 172 17.83 0.05 -2.22
CA CYS A 172 17.43 -1.35 -2.11
C CYS A 172 18.54 -2.18 -1.44
N ILE A 173 18.26 -2.75 -0.27
CA ILE A 173 19.13 -3.65 0.50
C ILE A 173 18.63 -5.09 0.32
N THR A 174 19.51 -5.96 -0.16
CA THR A 174 19.15 -7.31 -0.58
C THR A 174 19.75 -8.37 0.31
N SER A 175 19.05 -9.49 0.42
CA SER A 175 19.65 -10.75 0.86
C SER A 175 20.43 -11.45 -0.26
N GLU A 176 21.30 -12.41 0.10
CA GLU A 176 22.16 -13.13 -0.85
C GLU A 176 21.42 -13.82 -2.01
N LYS A 177 20.14 -14.18 -1.82
CA LYS A 177 19.31 -14.87 -2.84
C LYS A 177 18.10 -14.08 -3.33
N LEU A 178 18.02 -12.77 -3.03
CA LEU A 178 16.89 -11.89 -3.39
C LEU A 178 15.50 -12.34 -2.91
N ARG A 179 15.40 -13.33 -2.00
CA ARG A 179 14.10 -13.77 -1.44
C ARG A 179 13.43 -12.68 -0.61
N VAL A 180 14.22 -11.81 0.00
CA VAL A 180 13.71 -10.63 0.69
C VAL A 180 14.60 -9.42 0.41
N VAL A 181 13.95 -8.26 0.29
CA VAL A 181 14.57 -6.95 0.06
C VAL A 181 13.91 -5.92 0.98
N VAL A 182 14.75 -5.06 1.56
CA VAL A 182 14.32 -3.86 2.26
C VAL A 182 14.64 -2.66 1.37
N ILE A 183 13.67 -1.80 1.12
CA ILE A 183 13.84 -0.57 0.36
C ILE A 183 13.65 0.61 1.31
N LEU A 184 14.63 1.52 1.35
CA LEU A 184 14.60 2.73 2.16
C LEU A 184 14.48 3.95 1.25
N ASN A 185 13.59 4.87 1.60
CA ASN A 185 13.53 6.20 0.99
C ASN A 185 14.63 7.10 1.57
N GLU A 186 14.85 8.26 0.95
CA GLU A 186 15.86 9.24 1.37
C GLU A 186 15.63 9.81 2.78
N THR A 187 14.41 9.67 3.31
CA THR A 187 14.01 10.03 4.67
C THR A 187 14.58 9.11 5.74
N VAL A 188 15.05 7.91 5.36
CA VAL A 188 15.62 6.90 6.26
C VAL A 188 17.03 6.54 5.82
N SER A 189 18.00 6.94 6.64
CA SER A 189 19.41 6.69 6.38
C SER A 189 19.79 5.24 6.69
N TYR A 190 20.48 4.61 5.75
CA TYR A 190 21.04 3.26 5.92
C TYR A 190 22.32 3.29 6.75
N ASP A 191 22.48 2.35 7.68
CA ASP A 191 23.70 2.19 8.48
C ASP A 191 24.46 0.90 8.13
N SER A 192 23.82 -0.25 8.29
CA SER A 192 24.44 -1.57 8.07
C SER A 192 23.38 -2.64 7.76
N HIS A 193 23.81 -3.79 7.24
CA HIS A 193 22.93 -4.96 7.13
C HIS A 193 23.69 -6.27 7.29
N PHE A 194 22.96 -7.31 7.68
CA PHE A 194 23.46 -8.68 7.84
C PHE A 194 22.42 -9.66 7.31
N THR A 195 22.89 -10.76 6.71
CA THR A 195 22.04 -11.94 6.45
C THR A 195 22.37 -12.99 7.49
N ILE A 196 21.36 -13.41 8.25
CA ILE A 196 21.51 -14.38 9.35
C ILE A 196 20.82 -15.66 8.94
N SER A 197 21.57 -16.74 8.72
CA SER A 197 21.01 -18.05 8.40
C SER A 197 20.21 -18.62 9.57
N LEU A 198 19.03 -19.16 9.27
CA LEU A 198 18.24 -19.93 10.21
C LEU A 198 18.64 -21.43 10.13
N PRO A 199 18.45 -22.20 11.22
CA PRO A 199 18.81 -23.62 11.24
C PRO A 199 18.21 -24.40 10.07
N GLU A 200 19.03 -25.24 9.41
CA GLU A 200 18.62 -26.11 8.31
C GLU A 200 18.10 -27.45 8.82
N ASP A 201 17.14 -28.04 8.09
CA ASP A 201 16.67 -29.42 8.26
C ASP A 201 16.67 -30.14 6.89
N GLU A 202 16.66 -31.47 6.88
CA GLU A 202 16.66 -32.27 5.65
C GLU A 202 15.49 -31.88 4.70
N GLY A 203 15.82 -31.65 3.43
CA GLY A 203 14.84 -31.34 2.37
C GLY A 203 14.48 -29.86 2.19
N TYR A 204 14.78 -28.98 3.16
CA TYR A 204 14.46 -27.55 3.09
C TYR A 204 15.65 -26.69 3.53
N ARG A 205 16.29 -25.97 2.60
CA ARG A 205 17.49 -25.16 2.90
C ARG A 205 17.24 -23.66 2.68
N ASN A 206 18.05 -22.82 3.35
CA ASN A 206 18.18 -21.38 3.10
C ASN A 206 17.03 -20.47 3.57
N ASP A 207 16.45 -20.70 4.75
CA ASP A 207 15.71 -19.63 5.43
C ASP A 207 16.70 -18.73 6.16
N PHE A 208 16.45 -17.43 6.16
CA PHE A 208 17.36 -16.45 6.74
C PHE A 208 16.61 -15.20 7.18
N ILE A 209 17.26 -14.38 8.00
CA ILE A 209 16.78 -13.05 8.39
C ILE A 209 17.67 -12.02 7.71
N LEU A 210 17.08 -11.13 6.91
CA LEU A 210 17.72 -9.89 6.50
C LEU A 210 17.52 -8.87 7.62
N GLU A 211 18.60 -8.52 8.30
CA GLU A 211 18.63 -7.46 9.30
C GLU A 211 19.23 -6.20 8.68
N VAL A 212 18.48 -5.10 8.70
CA VAL A 212 18.96 -3.78 8.25
C VAL A 212 18.87 -2.81 9.40
N ASN A 213 20.00 -2.22 9.77
CA ASN A 213 20.06 -1.11 10.71
C ASN A 213 20.00 0.20 9.93
N ALA A 214 19.16 1.11 10.41
CA ALA A 214 18.89 2.39 9.77
C ALA A 214 18.48 3.44 10.83
N HIS A 215 18.45 4.71 10.45
CA HIS A 215 17.99 5.79 11.33
C HIS A 215 17.22 6.88 10.58
N CYS A 216 16.41 7.63 11.31
CA CYS A 216 15.74 8.84 10.84
C CYS A 216 15.89 9.91 11.92
N GLY A 217 16.79 10.87 11.70
CA GLY A 217 17.22 11.80 12.74
C GLY A 217 17.77 11.04 13.96
N PRO A 218 17.29 11.29 15.19
CA PRO A 218 17.75 10.60 16.39
C PRO A 218 17.17 9.18 16.55
N MET A 219 16.14 8.81 15.79
CA MET A 219 15.48 7.51 15.93
C MET A 219 16.28 6.42 15.22
N LYS A 220 16.57 5.34 15.95
CA LYS A 220 17.20 4.14 15.40
C LYS A 220 16.17 3.08 15.06
N PHE A 221 16.41 2.37 13.97
CA PHE A 221 15.62 1.26 13.50
C PHE A 221 16.47 0.00 13.32
N LYS A 222 15.89 -1.13 13.71
CA LYS A 222 16.31 -2.45 13.27
C LYS A 222 15.17 -3.09 12.49
N LEU A 223 15.37 -3.25 11.19
CA LEU A 223 14.40 -3.80 10.27
C LEU A 223 14.74 -5.27 10.06
N LEU A 224 13.87 -6.16 10.51
CA LEU A 224 14.03 -7.61 10.38
C LEU A 224 13.05 -8.11 9.33
N HIS A 225 13.57 -8.74 8.27
CA HIS A 225 12.76 -9.25 7.17
C HIS A 225 13.10 -10.70 6.85
N THR A 226 12.08 -11.54 6.69
CA THR A 226 12.27 -12.95 6.31
C THR A 226 11.06 -13.46 5.53
N GLU A 227 11.32 -14.44 4.67
CA GLU A 227 10.32 -15.22 3.96
C GLU A 227 10.52 -16.70 4.29
N LEU A 228 9.76 -17.22 5.25
CA LEU A 228 9.88 -18.61 5.66
C LEU A 228 9.30 -19.53 4.57
N ASN A 229 9.82 -20.75 4.45
CA ASN A 229 9.22 -21.70 3.52
C ASN A 229 7.82 -22.13 3.99
N ALA A 230 6.74 -21.75 3.29
CA ALA A 230 5.37 -22.05 3.71
C ALA A 230 5.06 -23.56 3.85
N GLY A 231 5.77 -24.41 3.08
CA GLY A 231 5.62 -25.87 3.10
C GLY A 231 6.42 -26.58 4.18
N ALA A 232 7.24 -25.86 4.97
CA ALA A 232 8.00 -26.47 6.06
C ALA A 232 7.12 -26.92 7.23
N GLY A 233 7.59 -27.96 7.93
CA GLY A 233 6.91 -28.55 9.08
C GLY A 233 6.70 -27.57 10.24
N GLN A 234 5.67 -27.84 11.06
CA GLN A 234 5.24 -26.97 12.16
C GLN A 234 6.34 -26.73 13.20
N GLU A 235 7.13 -27.76 13.53
CA GLU A 235 8.26 -27.66 14.48
C GLU A 235 9.35 -26.71 13.98
N ARG A 236 9.75 -26.84 12.71
CA ARG A 236 10.74 -25.97 12.07
C ARG A 236 10.32 -24.51 12.12
N HIS A 237 9.06 -24.22 11.74
CA HIS A 237 8.52 -22.87 11.84
C HIS A 237 8.57 -22.34 13.27
N GLY A 238 8.19 -23.15 14.26
CA GLY A 238 8.33 -22.79 15.67
C GLY A 238 9.77 -22.45 16.06
N ASN A 239 10.75 -23.25 15.62
CA ASN A 239 12.17 -23.03 15.90
C ASN A 239 12.72 -21.77 15.22
N HIS A 240 12.31 -21.50 13.97
CA HIS A 240 12.66 -20.29 13.23
C HIS A 240 12.05 -19.05 13.89
N LEU A 241 10.77 -19.08 14.26
CA LEU A 241 10.12 -18.01 15.02
C LEU A 241 10.84 -17.76 16.36
N LYS A 242 11.23 -18.81 17.10
CA LYS A 242 12.02 -18.67 18.33
C LYS A 242 13.37 -17.99 18.08
N ALA A 243 14.03 -18.26 16.96
CA ALA A 243 15.30 -17.61 16.59
C ALA A 243 15.09 -16.12 16.24
N ILE A 244 14.07 -15.81 15.45
CA ILE A 244 13.67 -14.44 15.12
C ILE A 244 13.34 -13.65 16.41
N PHE A 245 12.53 -14.22 17.31
CA PHE A 245 12.15 -13.59 18.57
C PHE A 245 13.31 -13.45 19.56
N ARG A 246 14.32 -14.33 19.52
CA ARG A 246 15.56 -14.12 20.26
C ARG A 246 16.29 -12.86 19.77
N ARG A 247 16.31 -12.63 18.45
CA ARG A 247 16.94 -11.43 17.87
C ARG A 247 16.24 -10.14 18.28
N VAL A 248 14.91 -10.14 18.30
CA VAL A 248 14.11 -9.01 18.82
C VAL A 248 14.45 -8.73 20.28
N ARG A 249 14.47 -9.76 21.14
CA ARG A 249 14.75 -9.62 22.58
C ARG A 249 16.16 -9.13 22.90
N HIS A 250 17.15 -9.44 22.07
CA HIS A 250 18.53 -8.97 22.24
C HIS A 250 18.80 -7.61 21.58
N THR A 251 17.76 -6.92 21.11
CA THR A 251 17.92 -5.57 20.58
C THR A 251 17.85 -4.58 21.73
N ASP A 252 18.75 -3.59 21.70
CA ASP A 252 18.80 -2.49 22.66
C ASP A 252 17.43 -1.79 22.73
N ASN A 253 17.02 -1.41 23.95
CA ASN A 253 15.75 -0.76 24.19
C ASN A 253 15.66 0.65 23.56
N ASN A 254 16.77 1.22 23.12
CA ASN A 254 16.81 2.48 22.38
C ASN A 254 16.50 2.36 20.87
N VAL A 255 16.31 1.13 20.36
CA VAL A 255 16.06 0.88 18.93
C VAL A 255 14.62 0.44 18.70
N ASN A 256 13.96 1.05 17.71
CA ASN A 256 12.67 0.59 17.23
C ASN A 256 12.87 -0.64 16.32
N VAL A 257 12.21 -1.76 16.60
CA VAL A 257 12.27 -2.97 15.76
C VAL A 257 11.02 -3.10 14.93
N ILE A 258 11.17 -3.15 13.60
CA ILE A 258 10.07 -3.46 12.67
C ILE A 258 10.35 -4.83 12.07
N LEU A 259 9.40 -5.75 12.21
CA LEU A 259 9.57 -7.15 11.83
C LEU A 259 8.50 -7.58 10.83
N GLY A 260 8.92 -7.90 9.61
CA GLY A 260 8.08 -8.47 8.55
C GLY A 260 8.44 -9.92 8.26
N ILE A 261 7.48 -10.81 8.50
CA ILE A 261 7.61 -12.27 8.32
C ILE A 261 6.57 -12.74 7.31
N GLY A 262 7.01 -13.28 6.18
CA GLY A 262 6.14 -14.09 5.32
C GLY A 262 6.39 -15.59 5.46
N GLY A 263 5.76 -16.40 4.62
CA GLY A 263 5.86 -17.87 4.72
C GLY A 263 4.77 -18.56 5.55
N TYR A 264 3.57 -17.97 5.60
CA TYR A 264 2.38 -18.52 6.26
C TYR A 264 2.52 -18.73 7.79
N VAL A 265 2.53 -17.65 8.57
CA VAL A 265 2.65 -17.67 10.04
C VAL A 265 1.28 -17.63 10.71
N SER A 266 0.70 -18.80 10.99
CA SER A 266 -0.57 -18.92 11.70
C SER A 266 -0.45 -18.62 13.21
N ASN A 267 -1.58 -18.34 13.86
CA ASN A 267 -1.61 -18.13 15.31
C ASN A 267 -1.15 -19.38 16.07
N LYS A 268 -1.48 -20.59 15.58
CA LYS A 268 -1.00 -21.85 16.15
C LYS A 268 0.54 -21.89 16.16
N LYS A 269 1.18 -21.59 15.02
CA LYS A 269 2.65 -21.55 14.90
C LYS A 269 3.30 -20.53 15.84
N LEU A 270 2.65 -19.37 16.04
CA LEU A 270 3.10 -18.39 17.03
C LEU A 270 3.02 -18.93 18.47
N MET A 271 1.93 -19.62 18.81
CA MET A 271 1.77 -20.22 20.14
C MET A 271 2.78 -21.34 20.39
N ASP A 272 3.05 -22.19 19.40
CA ASP A 272 4.08 -23.26 19.50
C ASP A 272 5.50 -22.68 19.66
N ALA A 273 5.73 -21.47 19.15
CA ALA A 273 6.96 -20.72 19.34
C ALA A 273 7.11 -20.15 20.78
N GLY A 274 6.11 -20.33 21.65
CA GLY A 274 6.06 -19.76 23.00
C GLY A 274 5.31 -18.43 23.08
N GLY A 275 4.54 -18.07 22.04
CA GLY A 275 3.82 -16.81 21.94
C GLY A 275 4.70 -15.64 21.51
N LEU A 276 4.08 -14.46 21.42
CA LEU A 276 4.76 -13.23 21.04
C LEU A 276 5.57 -12.67 22.22
N PRO A 277 6.82 -12.19 22.02
CA PRO A 277 7.57 -11.47 23.05
C PRO A 277 6.78 -10.26 23.58
N LYS A 278 6.87 -9.97 24.87
CA LYS A 278 6.15 -8.84 25.50
C LYS A 278 6.47 -7.47 24.90
N CYS A 279 7.68 -7.27 24.39
CA CYS A 279 8.09 -6.03 23.73
C CYS A 279 7.54 -5.89 22.31
N LEU A 280 7.03 -6.97 21.72
CA LEU A 280 6.62 -7.03 20.33
C LEU A 280 5.08 -7.01 20.26
N GLN A 281 4.51 -6.16 19.40
CA GLN A 281 3.07 -6.05 19.18
C GLN A 281 2.72 -6.29 17.71
N CYS A 282 1.57 -6.91 17.45
CA CYS A 282 1.03 -7.04 16.10
C CYS A 282 0.45 -5.69 15.66
N MET A 283 0.94 -5.14 14.54
CA MET A 283 0.50 -3.82 14.09
C MET A 283 -0.99 -3.79 13.70
N TRP A 284 -1.53 -4.89 13.16
CA TRP A 284 -2.97 -4.98 12.86
C TRP A 284 -3.83 -4.93 14.14
N GLU A 285 -3.38 -5.61 15.20
CA GLU A 285 -4.09 -5.61 16.48
C GLU A 285 -3.97 -4.25 17.18
N ALA A 286 -2.76 -3.67 17.19
CA ALA A 286 -2.50 -2.36 17.77
C ALA A 286 -3.31 -1.25 17.09
N CYS A 287 -3.59 -1.37 15.79
CA CYS A 287 -4.46 -0.46 15.04
C CYS A 287 -5.97 -0.76 15.21
N GLY A 288 -6.38 -1.53 16.21
CA GLY A 288 -7.80 -1.77 16.52
C GLY A 288 -8.47 -2.82 15.63
N LYS A 289 -7.71 -3.74 15.02
CA LYS A 289 -8.22 -4.88 14.25
C LYS A 289 -9.20 -4.46 13.13
N PRO A 290 -8.79 -3.58 12.20
CA PRO A 290 -9.67 -3.08 11.15
C PRO A 290 -10.27 -4.23 10.35
N GLN A 291 -11.60 -4.32 10.31
CA GLN A 291 -12.32 -5.46 9.73
C GLN A 291 -12.08 -5.61 8.23
N LYS A 292 -11.91 -4.48 7.51
CA LYS A 292 -11.54 -4.47 6.09
C LYS A 292 -10.21 -5.17 5.80
N CYS A 293 -9.36 -5.38 6.81
CA CYS A 293 -8.07 -6.06 6.68
C CYS A 293 -8.07 -7.49 7.22
N LYS A 294 -9.22 -8.01 7.68
CA LYS A 294 -9.33 -9.32 8.38
C LYS A 294 -9.15 -10.53 7.47
N LEU A 295 -9.44 -10.40 6.16
CA LEU A 295 -9.52 -11.52 5.21
C LEU A 295 -8.20 -12.30 5.03
N LYS A 296 -7.03 -11.67 5.27
CA LYS A 296 -5.72 -12.35 5.25
C LYS A 296 -5.35 -13.09 6.55
N PHE A 297 -6.07 -12.86 7.64
CA PHE A 297 -5.75 -13.39 8.98
C PHE A 297 -6.59 -14.59 9.39
N SER A 298 -7.59 -14.99 8.58
CA SER A 298 -8.46 -16.13 8.90
C SER A 298 -7.80 -17.47 8.56
N SER A 299 -7.77 -18.38 9.54
CA SER A 299 -7.41 -19.79 9.36
C SER A 299 -8.43 -20.58 8.54
N ASP A 300 -9.62 -20.03 8.30
CA ASP A 300 -10.73 -20.75 7.64
C ASP A 300 -10.55 -20.89 6.13
N VAL A 301 -9.64 -20.09 5.54
CA VAL A 301 -9.31 -20.11 4.11
C VAL A 301 -8.51 -21.38 3.74
N ALA A 302 -7.85 -22.03 4.70
CA ALA A 302 -7.10 -23.26 4.48
C ALA A 302 -7.97 -24.52 4.30
N ARG A 303 -9.31 -24.38 4.38
CA ARG A 303 -10.25 -25.51 4.29
C ARG A 303 -10.89 -25.68 2.91
N LEU A 304 -10.54 -24.83 1.94
CA LEU A 304 -11.00 -24.93 0.55
C LEU A 304 -9.81 -25.24 -0.36
N THR A 305 -9.26 -26.44 -0.20
CA THR A 305 -8.24 -26.98 -1.10
C THR A 305 -8.86 -27.99 -2.07
N ILE A 306 -8.56 -27.80 -3.36
CA ILE A 306 -8.12 -28.83 -4.31
C ILE A 306 -9.13 -29.51 -5.27
N GLU A 307 -10.46 -29.44 -5.11
CA GLU A 307 -11.33 -30.27 -5.98
C GLU A 307 -11.87 -29.67 -7.30
N SER A 308 -11.59 -28.42 -7.69
CA SER A 308 -12.25 -27.88 -8.91
C SER A 308 -11.46 -26.86 -9.73
N LEU A 309 -10.23 -27.19 -10.14
CA LEU A 309 -9.55 -26.47 -11.21
C LEU A 309 -9.88 -27.10 -12.57
N ASN A 310 -11.04 -26.73 -13.14
CA ASN A 310 -11.32 -26.88 -14.57
C ASN A 310 -11.22 -25.50 -15.21
N GLU A 311 -10.33 -25.36 -16.20
CA GLU A 311 -9.90 -24.08 -16.80
C GLU A 311 -10.98 -23.36 -17.63
N ASP A 312 -12.12 -24.00 -17.94
CA ASP A 312 -13.05 -23.55 -18.97
C ASP A 312 -14.30 -22.77 -18.49
N LYS A 313 -14.34 -22.25 -17.27
CA LYS A 313 -15.47 -21.43 -16.80
C LYS A 313 -15.04 -20.10 -16.19
N PHE A 314 -14.34 -19.29 -16.99
CA PHE A 314 -14.05 -17.88 -16.68
C PHE A 314 -15.24 -16.97 -17.03
N THR A 315 -16.32 -17.04 -16.26
CA THR A 315 -17.31 -15.95 -16.20
C THR A 315 -17.92 -15.87 -14.81
N ALA A 316 -17.84 -14.68 -14.21
CA ALA A 316 -18.57 -14.23 -13.02
C ALA A 316 -18.35 -15.01 -11.70
N ASP A 317 -17.33 -14.62 -10.91
CA ASP A 317 -17.49 -14.20 -9.50
C ASP A 317 -16.11 -13.77 -8.93
N LEU A 318 -15.84 -12.47 -8.83
CA LEU A 318 -14.57 -11.92 -8.33
C LEU A 318 -14.37 -12.15 -6.81
N THR A 319 -15.35 -12.76 -6.12
CA THR A 319 -15.31 -13.05 -4.68
C THR A 319 -14.59 -14.35 -4.32
N ARG A 320 -14.19 -15.17 -5.30
CA ARG A 320 -13.60 -16.51 -5.07
C ARG A 320 -12.09 -16.60 -5.28
N LEU A 321 -11.45 -15.55 -5.80
CA LEU A 321 -9.99 -15.51 -6.05
C LEU A 321 -9.17 -14.94 -4.89
N ASP A 322 -9.82 -14.65 -3.75
CA ASP A 322 -9.16 -14.30 -2.48
C ASP A 322 -8.37 -15.46 -1.83
N TYR A 323 -8.38 -16.63 -2.47
CA TYR A 323 -7.68 -17.83 -2.01
C TYR A 323 -6.30 -17.90 -2.66
N VAL A 324 -5.24 -17.59 -1.88
CA VAL A 324 -3.93 -18.30 -1.86
C VAL A 324 -2.91 -17.63 -0.91
N TYR A 325 -3.05 -16.35 -0.54
CA TYR A 325 -1.98 -15.64 0.23
C TYR A 325 -2.39 -15.25 1.65
N GLY A 326 -2.63 -16.23 2.52
CA GLY A 326 -2.87 -16.01 3.95
C GLY A 326 -1.58 -15.93 4.78
N SER A 327 -1.53 -15.04 5.78
CA SER A 327 -0.62 -15.07 6.95
C SER A 327 0.84 -14.57 6.87
N ASP A 328 1.10 -13.51 6.13
CA ASP A 328 2.21 -12.60 6.47
C ASP A 328 1.92 -11.93 7.83
N ARG A 329 2.96 -11.68 8.61
CA ARG A 329 2.89 -11.06 9.93
C ARG A 329 3.82 -9.87 10.03
N PHE A 330 3.25 -8.77 10.53
CA PHE A 330 3.93 -7.50 10.64
C PHE A 330 3.85 -6.98 12.08
N PHE A 331 5.02 -6.80 12.69
CA PHE A 331 5.15 -6.51 14.12
C PHE A 331 6.04 -5.29 14.40
N LEU A 332 5.79 -4.66 15.53
CA LEU A 332 6.56 -3.51 16.04
C LEU A 332 7.03 -3.76 17.47
N SER A 333 8.29 -3.46 17.77
CA SER A 333 8.78 -3.22 19.12
C SER A 333 9.23 -1.77 19.21
N PRO A 334 8.46 -0.87 19.84
CA PRO A 334 8.87 0.52 20.01
C PRO A 334 10.12 0.65 20.88
N SER A 335 10.90 1.70 20.62
CA SER A 335 11.95 2.15 21.55
C SER A 335 11.34 2.60 22.88
N ALA A 336 12.10 2.46 23.97
CA ALA A 336 11.74 2.93 25.30
C ALA A 336 12.25 4.36 25.60
N LEU A 337 12.99 4.98 24.67
CA LEU A 337 13.54 6.34 24.82
C LEU A 337 12.62 7.44 24.27
N GLU A 338 13.06 8.68 24.43
CA GLU A 338 12.33 9.92 24.10
C GLU A 338 11.79 10.02 22.66
N ALA A 339 12.30 9.26 21.69
CA ALA A 339 11.74 9.22 20.33
C ALA A 339 11.39 7.77 19.92
N PHE A 340 10.09 7.46 19.95
CA PHE A 340 9.57 6.12 19.61
C PHE A 340 8.44 6.20 18.59
N ILE A 341 8.20 5.10 17.89
CA ILE A 341 7.12 4.98 16.91
C ILE A 341 5.95 4.17 17.44
N GLY A 342 4.73 4.61 17.12
CA GLY A 342 3.48 3.93 17.47
C GLY A 342 2.61 3.67 16.24
N PRO A 343 1.91 2.52 16.13
CA PRO A 343 1.00 2.25 15.03
C PRO A 343 -0.19 3.22 15.04
N LYS A 344 -0.44 3.89 13.91
CA LYS A 344 -1.57 4.82 13.74
C LYS A 344 -2.71 4.21 12.94
N SER A 345 -2.38 3.65 11.79
CA SER A 345 -3.34 3.07 10.87
C SER A 345 -2.74 1.88 10.16
N PHE A 346 -3.57 0.88 9.91
CA PHE A 346 -3.22 -0.32 9.19
C PHE A 346 -4.22 -0.51 8.05
N ARG A 347 -3.72 -0.59 6.82
CA ARG A 347 -4.53 -0.83 5.63
C ARG A 347 -4.00 -2.04 4.89
N LEU A 348 -4.90 -2.81 4.30
CA LEU A 348 -4.59 -3.89 3.37
C LEU A 348 -5.15 -3.50 2.02
N LEU A 349 -4.30 -3.53 1.01
CA LEU A 349 -4.73 -3.50 -0.38
C LEU A 349 -4.44 -4.88 -0.96
N SER A 350 -5.50 -5.53 -1.43
CA SER A 350 -5.42 -6.82 -2.08
C SER A 350 -5.86 -6.67 -3.53
N LEU A 351 -5.01 -7.11 -4.45
CA LEU A 351 -5.27 -7.29 -5.86
C LEU A 351 -5.11 -8.76 -6.18
N HIS A 352 -5.71 -9.21 -7.29
CA HIS A 352 -5.76 -10.61 -7.74
C HIS A 352 -4.45 -11.41 -7.61
N LYS A 353 -3.26 -10.77 -7.67
CA LYS A 353 -1.95 -11.42 -7.47
C LYS A 353 -1.04 -10.74 -6.44
N HIS A 354 -1.44 -9.60 -5.89
CA HIS A 354 -0.56 -8.75 -5.08
C HIS A 354 -1.28 -8.31 -3.83
N SER A 355 -0.58 -8.26 -2.72
CA SER A 355 -1.14 -7.71 -1.49
C SER A 355 -0.08 -6.93 -0.76
N VAL A 356 -0.49 -5.77 -0.26
CA VAL A 356 0.40 -4.86 0.45
C VAL A 356 -0.29 -4.38 1.72
N TYR A 357 0.42 -4.50 2.83
CA TYR A 357 0.07 -3.80 4.04
C TYR A 357 0.68 -2.41 3.99
N ILE A 358 -0.14 -1.39 4.27
CA ILE A 358 0.32 -0.02 4.45
C ILE A 358 0.09 0.33 5.90
N VAL A 359 1.18 0.59 6.61
CA VAL A 359 1.14 0.99 8.01
C VAL A 359 1.71 2.39 8.13
N ASP A 360 0.91 3.30 8.70
CA ASP A 360 1.42 4.60 9.12
C ASP A 360 1.76 4.55 10.61
N LEU A 361 2.94 5.06 10.94
CA LEU A 361 3.50 5.09 12.28
C LEU A 361 3.66 6.55 12.71
N ILE A 362 3.09 6.91 13.86
CA ILE A 362 3.31 8.23 14.47
C ILE A 362 4.65 8.22 15.18
N ILE A 363 5.42 9.27 14.98
CA ILE A 363 6.60 9.58 15.78
C ILE A 363 6.11 10.29 17.04
N ASN A 364 6.35 9.68 18.18
CA ASN A 364 6.06 10.26 19.49
C ASN A 364 7.35 10.74 20.12
N HIS A 365 7.29 11.94 20.70
CA HIS A 365 8.31 12.44 21.59
C HIS A 365 7.80 12.26 23.03
N GLN A 366 8.60 11.71 23.93
CA GLN A 366 8.32 11.87 25.35
C GLN A 366 8.65 13.32 25.68
N ASP A 367 7.65 14.12 26.06
CA ASP A 367 7.88 15.43 26.66
C ASP A 367 8.69 15.20 27.94
N THR A 368 9.90 15.76 27.99
CA THR A 368 10.81 15.67 29.16
C THR A 368 10.36 16.54 30.31
#